data_AF-A0A6P3QQM1-F1
#
_entry.id   AF-A0A6P3QQM1-F1
#
_cell.length_a   1.000
_cell.length_b   1.000
_cell.length_c   1.000
_cell.angle_alpha   90.00
_cell.angle_beta   90.00
_cell.angle_gamma   90.00
#
_symmetry.space_group_name_H-M   'P 1'
#
loop_
_entity.id
_entity.type
_entity.pdbx_description
1 polymer ?
#
loop_
_entity_poly.entity_id
_entity_poly.type
_entity_poly.pdbx_seq_one_letter_code
_entity_poly.pdbx_strand_id
1 'polypeptide(L)'
;MGEIKVSPDYNWFRSTVPLKKIIVDDDDSKIWSLYDAGPRNIRCPLIFLPPVSGTADVFFRQILALTGWGYRVIALQYPVYWDHLEFCDGFRKLLDHLQLDKVHLFGASLGGFLAQKFAEYTHKSPRVHSLILCNSFSDTSIFNQTWTANSFWLMPSFMLKKIVLGNFSSGPVDPVMADAIDFMVDRVFDQSALSTEAKEEMYKLYPNARRAHLKTGGNFPYLCRSAEVNLYVQIHLLQFHGTKYAAIDPSMVSAEELEVQKGNLSISQEEQ
;
A
#
# COMPACT_ATOMS: atom_id res chain seq x y z
N MET A 1 0.12 -9.40 23.53
CA MET A 1 -0.38 -8.05 23.18
C MET A 1 0.82 -7.13 23.09
N GLY A 2 1.09 -6.61 21.89
CA GLY A 2 2.24 -5.75 21.60
C GLY A 2 3.44 -6.45 21.00
N GLU A 3 3.33 -7.73 20.62
CA GLU A 3 4.48 -8.55 20.20
C GLU A 3 5.19 -8.00 18.97
N ILE A 4 4.47 -7.37 18.02
CA ILE A 4 5.09 -6.86 16.80
C ILE A 4 6.13 -5.77 17.11
N LYS A 5 5.86 -4.84 18.03
CA LYS A 5 6.79 -3.74 18.34
C LYS A 5 8.06 -4.21 19.03
N VAL A 6 7.97 -5.28 19.81
CA VAL A 6 9.12 -5.88 20.50
C VAL A 6 9.72 -7.04 19.72
N SER A 7 9.16 -7.37 18.55
CA SER A 7 9.61 -8.51 17.76
C SER A 7 11.04 -8.30 17.26
N PRO A 8 11.85 -9.37 17.20
CA PRO A 8 13.21 -9.31 16.65
C PRO A 8 13.23 -8.73 15.23
N ASP A 9 12.29 -9.13 14.37
CA ASP A 9 12.18 -8.67 12.99
C ASP A 9 11.94 -7.16 12.90
N TYR A 10 11.03 -6.62 13.71
CA TYR A 10 10.72 -5.20 13.70
C TYR A 10 11.88 -4.35 14.24
N ASN A 11 12.52 -4.82 15.31
CA ASN A 11 13.71 -4.17 15.86
C ASN A 11 14.89 -4.21 14.88
N TRP A 12 15.07 -5.34 14.19
CA TRP A 12 16.07 -5.46 13.14
C TRP A 12 15.79 -4.48 12.00
N PHE A 13 14.56 -4.45 11.47
CA PHE A 13 14.13 -3.52 10.42
C PHE A 13 14.43 -2.06 10.79
N ARG A 14 14.05 -1.66 12.00
CA ARG A 14 14.29 -0.34 12.59
C ARG A 14 15.78 0.03 12.66
N SER A 15 16.66 -0.96 12.77
CA SER A 15 18.12 -0.76 12.86
C SER A 15 18.83 -0.76 11.51
N THR A 16 18.25 -1.41 10.49
CA THR A 16 18.90 -1.62 9.19
C THR A 16 18.37 -0.74 8.07
N VAL A 17 17.09 -0.37 8.12
CA VAL A 17 16.45 0.45 7.07
C VAL A 17 16.20 1.86 7.61
N PRO A 18 16.96 2.88 7.16
CA PRO A 18 16.80 4.23 7.68
C PRO A 18 15.50 4.88 7.18
N LEU A 19 14.81 5.57 8.09
CA LEU A 19 13.69 6.44 7.73
C LEU A 19 14.22 7.74 7.11
N LYS A 20 13.88 7.98 5.85
CA LYS A 20 14.21 9.22 5.14
C LYS A 20 13.05 10.21 5.27
N LYS A 21 13.38 11.50 5.30
CA LYS A 21 12.42 12.60 5.28
C LYS A 21 12.74 13.50 4.09
N ILE A 22 11.73 13.80 3.29
CA ILE A 22 11.85 14.58 2.05
C ILE A 22 10.76 15.64 2.05
N ILE A 23 11.13 16.87 1.75
CA ILE A 23 10.20 17.97 1.49
C ILE A 23 10.24 18.24 -0.01
N VAL A 24 9.09 18.22 -0.65
CA VAL A 24 8.95 18.47 -2.11
C VAL A 24 7.95 19.56 -2.43
N ASP A 25 7.14 19.96 -1.45
CA ASP A 25 6.21 21.08 -1.56
C ASP A 25 6.87 22.37 -1.06
N ASP A 26 6.31 23.51 -1.47
CA ASP A 26 6.76 24.83 -1.00
C ASP A 26 6.50 25.03 0.51
N ASP A 27 5.55 24.27 1.05
CA ASP A 27 5.23 24.19 2.47
C ASP A 27 6.16 23.18 3.16
N ASP A 28 7.08 23.70 3.98
CA ASP A 28 8.10 22.92 4.69
C ASP A 28 7.53 22.00 5.79
N SER A 29 6.27 22.19 6.17
CA SER A 29 5.56 21.29 7.08
C SER A 29 5.15 19.97 6.40
N LYS A 30 5.08 19.94 5.05
CA LYS A 30 4.70 18.75 4.27
C LYS A 30 5.88 17.82 4.06
N ILE A 31 6.17 17.03 5.09
CA ILE A 31 7.29 16.10 5.10
C ILE A 31 6.83 14.70 4.68
N TRP A 32 7.36 14.23 3.56
CA TRP A 32 7.27 12.83 3.15
C TRP A 32 8.27 11.99 3.94
N SER A 33 7.78 11.05 4.74
CA SER A 33 8.63 10.10 5.46
C SER A 33 8.60 8.75 4.75
N LEU A 34 9.74 8.13 4.49
CA LEU A 34 9.78 6.87 3.72
C LEU A 34 10.94 5.95 4.06
N TYR A 35 10.69 4.66 3.90
CA TYR A 35 11.72 3.63 3.83
C TYR A 35 11.91 3.24 2.37
N ASP A 36 13.13 3.30 1.85
CA ASP A 36 13.46 2.90 0.48
C ASP A 36 14.61 1.88 0.56
N ALA A 37 14.33 0.63 0.20
CA ALA A 37 15.23 -0.50 0.34
C ALA A 37 15.27 -1.36 -0.93
N GLY A 38 16.35 -2.13 -1.10
CA GLY A 38 16.62 -2.90 -2.32
C GLY A 38 17.50 -2.17 -3.36
N PRO A 39 17.61 -2.69 -4.59
CA PRO A 39 18.56 -2.25 -5.60
C PRO A 39 18.26 -0.85 -6.14
N ARG A 40 19.19 0.10 -6.01
CA ARG A 40 18.97 1.53 -6.33
C ARG A 40 18.94 1.84 -7.84
N ASN A 41 19.50 0.95 -8.65
CA ASN A 41 19.47 1.00 -10.12
C ASN A 41 18.05 0.83 -10.69
N ILE A 42 17.13 0.24 -9.94
CA ILE A 42 15.74 0.02 -10.37
C ILE A 42 14.97 1.34 -10.37
N ARG A 43 14.49 1.75 -11.55
CA ARG A 43 13.75 3.02 -11.75
C ARG A 43 12.22 2.86 -11.70
N CYS A 44 11.73 1.62 -11.62
CA CYS A 44 10.31 1.28 -11.49
C CYS A 44 10.03 0.47 -10.22
N PRO A 45 10.16 1.06 -9.02
CA PRO A 45 9.99 0.36 -7.75
C PRO A 45 8.53 0.01 -7.45
N LEU A 46 8.35 -0.90 -6.49
CA LEU A 46 7.09 -1.09 -5.79
C LEU A 46 6.96 -0.09 -4.64
N ILE A 47 5.93 0.73 -4.66
CA ILE A 47 5.61 1.71 -3.62
C ILE A 47 4.39 1.25 -2.82
N PHE A 48 4.51 1.26 -1.49
CA PHE A 48 3.43 0.97 -0.56
C PHE A 48 2.83 2.27 0.01
N LEU A 49 1.51 2.41 -0.14
CA LEU A 49 0.71 3.49 0.42
C LEU A 49 -0.13 2.97 1.60
N PRO A 50 0.09 3.51 2.82
CA PRO A 50 -0.57 3.03 4.03
C PRO A 50 -2.05 3.43 4.08
N PRO A 51 -2.84 2.82 4.98
CA PRO A 51 -4.17 3.32 5.31
C PRO A 51 -4.09 4.68 6.02
N VAL A 52 -5.23 5.32 6.26
CA VAL A 52 -5.35 6.61 6.95
C VAL A 52 -4.62 6.69 8.30
N SER A 53 -4.60 5.57 9.04
CA SER A 53 -3.98 5.42 10.36
C SER A 53 -2.56 4.81 10.32
N GLY A 54 -2.03 4.54 9.13
CA GLY A 54 -0.79 3.80 8.96
C GLY A 54 0.42 4.71 8.71
N THR A 55 1.54 4.35 9.31
CA THR A 55 2.87 4.90 9.03
C THR A 55 3.63 3.98 8.09
N ALA A 56 4.78 4.42 7.55
CA ALA A 56 5.53 3.66 6.55
C ALA A 56 6.02 2.28 7.07
N ASP A 57 6.20 2.15 8.38
CA ASP A 57 6.69 0.93 9.05
C ASP A 57 5.63 -0.18 9.16
N VAL A 58 4.36 0.07 8.84
CA VAL A 58 3.33 -0.98 8.79
C VAL A 58 3.63 -2.04 7.72
N PHE A 59 4.47 -1.70 6.74
CA PHE A 59 4.91 -2.59 5.69
C PHE A 59 6.28 -3.21 5.95
N PHE A 60 6.79 -3.19 7.18
CA PHE A 60 8.14 -3.70 7.48
C PHE A 60 8.30 -5.17 7.03
N ARG A 61 7.28 -6.02 7.24
CA ARG A 61 7.31 -7.42 6.79
C ARG A 61 7.39 -7.56 5.27
N GLN A 62 6.75 -6.66 4.53
CA GLN A 62 6.84 -6.59 3.07
C GLN A 62 8.24 -6.13 2.65
N ILE A 63 8.76 -5.07 3.25
CA ILE A 63 10.09 -4.54 2.96
C ILE A 63 11.15 -5.63 3.16
N LEU A 64 11.15 -6.29 4.33
CA LEU A 64 12.13 -7.34 4.67
C LEU A 64 12.11 -8.50 3.68
N ALA A 65 10.92 -9.03 3.37
CA ALA A 65 10.80 -10.19 2.50
C ALA A 65 11.12 -9.86 1.03
N LEU A 66 10.48 -8.82 0.49
CA LEU A 66 10.59 -8.49 -0.94
C LEU A 66 11.99 -7.99 -1.30
N THR A 67 12.65 -7.24 -0.42
CA THR A 67 14.05 -6.84 -0.66
C THR A 67 15.00 -8.02 -0.59
N GLY A 68 14.74 -9.01 0.28
CA GLY A 68 15.44 -10.30 0.28
C GLY A 68 15.25 -11.09 -1.01
N TRP A 69 14.16 -10.87 -1.74
CA TRP A 69 13.91 -11.42 -3.07
C TRP A 69 14.43 -10.53 -4.22
N GLY A 70 15.16 -9.46 -3.92
CA GLY A 70 15.78 -8.58 -4.92
C GLY A 70 14.89 -7.46 -5.45
N TYR A 71 13.71 -7.23 -4.87
CA TYR A 71 12.86 -6.10 -5.27
C TYR A 71 13.32 -4.78 -4.65
N ARG A 72 13.18 -3.68 -5.40
CA ARG A 72 13.23 -2.32 -4.82
C ARG A 72 11.85 -1.96 -4.30
N VAL A 73 11.79 -1.72 -2.99
CA VAL A 73 10.55 -1.43 -2.27
C VAL A 73 10.66 -0.08 -1.56
N ILE A 74 9.64 0.74 -1.73
CA ILE A 74 9.50 2.03 -1.04
C ILE A 74 8.19 2.02 -0.24
N ALA A 75 8.25 2.19 1.07
CA ALA A 75 7.05 2.39 1.89
C ALA A 75 6.95 3.85 2.31
N LEU A 76 5.80 4.46 2.06
CA LEU A 76 5.58 5.88 2.29
C LEU A 76 4.76 6.13 3.55
N GLN A 77 4.99 7.28 4.15
CA GLN A 77 4.12 7.99 5.05
C GLN A 77 3.97 9.39 4.47
N TYR A 78 2.83 9.63 3.85
CA TYR A 78 2.53 10.87 3.16
C TYR A 78 2.14 11.97 4.17
N PRO A 79 2.47 13.24 3.88
CA PRO A 79 1.99 14.36 4.69
C PRO A 79 0.48 14.54 4.53
N VAL A 80 -0.13 15.30 5.44
CA VAL A 80 -1.56 15.61 5.38
C VAL A 80 -1.77 16.62 4.26
N TYR A 81 -2.60 16.26 3.29
CA TYR A 81 -3.11 17.15 2.24
C TYR A 81 -4.57 17.44 2.48
N TRP A 82 -5.04 18.57 1.96
CA TRP A 82 -6.44 18.95 2.14
C TRP A 82 -7.34 18.18 1.15
N ASP A 83 -6.86 17.94 -0.06
CA ASP A 83 -7.59 17.12 -1.01
C ASP A 83 -6.68 16.12 -1.76
N HIS A 84 -7.32 15.22 -2.49
CA HIS A 84 -6.62 14.19 -3.24
C HIS A 84 -5.85 14.75 -4.45
N LEU A 85 -6.19 15.93 -4.96
CA LEU A 85 -5.47 16.58 -6.07
C LEU A 85 -4.15 17.16 -5.57
N GLU A 86 -4.14 17.83 -4.42
CA GLU A 86 -2.91 18.27 -3.75
C GLU A 86 -2.01 17.08 -3.41
N PHE A 87 -2.59 15.99 -2.88
CA PHE A 87 -1.85 14.74 -2.67
C PHE A 87 -1.22 14.23 -3.97
N CYS A 88 -1.98 14.21 -5.07
CA CYS A 88 -1.47 13.74 -6.36
C CYS A 88 -0.33 14.62 -6.88
N ASP A 89 -0.43 15.94 -6.73
CA ASP A 89 0.64 16.87 -7.13
C ASP A 89 1.90 16.66 -6.28
N GLY A 90 1.75 16.60 -4.95
CA GLY A 90 2.85 16.33 -4.03
C GLY A 90 3.50 14.97 -4.29
N PHE A 91 2.70 13.93 -4.55
CA PHE A 91 3.20 12.60 -4.86
C PHE A 91 3.95 12.58 -6.20
N ARG A 92 3.47 13.30 -7.22
CA ARG A 92 4.20 13.49 -8.49
C ARG A 92 5.55 14.15 -8.26
N LYS A 93 5.61 15.24 -7.49
CA LYS A 93 6.87 15.92 -7.13
C LYS A 93 7.82 15.00 -6.38
N LEU A 94 7.31 14.13 -5.50
CA LEU A 94 8.11 13.11 -4.84
C LEU A 94 8.71 12.11 -5.84
N LEU A 95 7.92 11.61 -6.79
CA LEU A 95 8.44 10.70 -7.83
C LEU A 95 9.51 11.38 -8.68
N ASP A 96 9.34 12.66 -9.01
CA ASP A 96 10.33 13.44 -9.76
C ASP A 96 11.61 13.66 -8.93
N HIS A 97 11.50 13.97 -7.64
CA HIS A 97 12.63 14.10 -6.70
C HIS A 97 13.40 12.78 -6.55
N LEU A 98 12.70 11.66 -6.43
CA LEU A 98 13.29 10.31 -6.37
C LEU A 98 13.77 9.82 -7.74
N GLN A 99 13.50 10.59 -8.80
CA GLN A 99 13.78 10.28 -10.18
C GLN A 99 13.20 8.90 -10.56
N LEU A 100 11.89 8.73 -10.45
CA LEU A 100 11.20 7.47 -10.78
C LEU A 100 10.33 7.66 -12.01
N ASP A 101 10.53 6.88 -13.06
CA ASP A 101 9.85 7.09 -14.33
C ASP A 101 8.40 6.58 -14.26
N LYS A 102 8.23 5.34 -13.78
CA LYS A 102 6.94 4.74 -13.45
C LYS A 102 7.06 3.99 -12.12
N VAL A 103 5.94 3.62 -11.52
CA VAL A 103 5.90 2.89 -10.26
C VAL A 103 4.81 1.83 -10.25
N HIS A 104 5.04 0.76 -9.51
CA HIS A 104 3.99 -0.17 -9.09
C HIS A 104 3.44 0.30 -7.75
N LEU A 105 2.13 0.38 -7.60
CA LEU A 105 1.51 0.86 -6.37
C LEU A 105 0.78 -0.27 -5.67
N PHE A 106 1.14 -0.51 -4.40
CA PHE A 106 0.32 -1.24 -3.45
C PHE A 106 -0.35 -0.23 -2.52
N GLY A 107 -1.68 -0.23 -2.45
CA GLY A 107 -2.42 0.67 -1.58
C GLY A 107 -3.37 -0.08 -0.65
N ALA A 108 -3.29 0.24 0.65
CA ALA A 108 -4.20 -0.30 1.66
C ALA A 108 -5.24 0.74 2.07
N SER A 109 -6.53 0.40 2.04
CA SER A 109 -7.63 1.31 2.44
C SER A 109 -7.51 2.67 1.74
N LEU A 110 -7.44 3.78 2.49
CA LEU A 110 -7.24 5.13 1.92
C LEU A 110 -6.05 5.22 0.97
N GLY A 111 -4.94 4.53 1.26
CA GLY A 111 -3.78 4.49 0.36
C GLY A 111 -4.10 3.86 -1.00
N GLY A 112 -5.03 2.89 -1.05
CA GLY A 112 -5.54 2.32 -2.30
C GLY A 112 -6.49 3.25 -3.05
N PHE A 113 -7.32 4.02 -2.34
CA PHE A 113 -8.13 5.08 -2.95
C PHE A 113 -7.24 6.15 -3.58
N LEU A 114 -6.24 6.62 -2.85
CA LEU A 114 -5.26 7.61 -3.34
C LEU A 114 -4.44 7.06 -4.52
N ALA A 115 -4.05 5.78 -4.51
CA ALA A 115 -3.37 5.14 -5.63
C ALA A 115 -4.20 5.18 -6.92
N GLN A 116 -5.50 4.89 -6.82
CA GLN A 116 -6.43 4.96 -7.94
C GLN A 116 -6.56 6.41 -8.46
N LYS A 117 -6.72 7.38 -7.55
CA LYS A 117 -6.80 8.81 -7.91
C LYS A 117 -5.51 9.31 -8.56
N PHE A 118 -4.35 8.84 -8.14
CA PHE A 118 -3.09 9.19 -8.78
C PHE A 118 -2.93 8.57 -10.18
N ALA A 119 -3.39 7.34 -10.37
CA ALA A 119 -3.42 6.71 -11.69
C ALA A 119 -4.36 7.49 -12.64
N GLU A 120 -5.52 7.94 -12.16
CA GLU A 120 -6.45 8.81 -12.88
C GLU A 120 -5.82 10.19 -13.20
N TYR A 121 -5.21 10.83 -12.20
CA TYR A 121 -4.56 12.13 -12.33
C TYR A 121 -3.45 12.13 -13.39
N THR A 122 -2.69 11.04 -13.48
CA THR A 122 -1.57 10.90 -14.42
C THR A 122 -1.94 10.24 -15.75
N HIS A 123 -3.21 10.01 -16.09
CA HIS A 123 -3.60 9.24 -17.29
C HIS A 123 -3.03 9.80 -18.61
N LYS A 124 -2.83 11.11 -18.74
CA LYS A 124 -2.23 11.74 -19.94
C LYS A 124 -0.73 11.47 -20.07
N SER A 125 -0.04 11.27 -18.95
CA SER A 125 1.38 10.92 -18.87
C SER A 125 1.58 9.87 -17.78
N PRO A 126 1.28 8.58 -18.07
CA PRO A 126 1.10 7.56 -17.03
C PRO A 126 2.35 7.36 -16.17
N ARG A 127 2.23 7.61 -14.87
CA ARG A 127 3.27 7.33 -13.87
C ARG A 127 3.04 6.02 -13.11
N VAL A 128 1.83 5.47 -13.15
CA VAL A 128 1.50 4.19 -12.51
C VAL A 128 1.57 3.08 -13.56
N HIS A 129 2.40 2.06 -13.33
CA HIS A 129 2.52 0.93 -14.24
C HIS A 129 1.52 -0.19 -13.90
N SER A 130 1.33 -0.49 -12.62
CA SER A 130 0.26 -1.38 -12.17
C SER A 130 -0.14 -1.10 -10.72
N LEU A 131 -1.33 -1.58 -10.36
CA LEU A 131 -2.00 -1.35 -9.07
C LEU A 131 -2.29 -2.66 -8.37
N ILE A 132 -2.08 -2.69 -7.06
CA ILE A 132 -2.50 -3.74 -6.13
C ILE A 132 -3.31 -3.06 -5.02
N LEU A 133 -4.59 -3.39 -4.93
CA LEU A 133 -5.53 -2.77 -4.00
C LEU A 133 -5.88 -3.75 -2.88
N CYS A 134 -5.47 -3.42 -1.65
CA CYS A 134 -5.66 -4.26 -0.48
C CYS A 134 -6.70 -3.65 0.44
N ASN A 135 -7.89 -4.26 0.55
CA ASN A 135 -8.99 -3.71 1.35
C ASN A 135 -9.16 -2.20 1.07
N SER A 136 -9.38 -1.84 -0.19
CA SER A 136 -9.55 -0.46 -0.66
C SER A 136 -10.99 -0.22 -1.15
N PHE A 137 -11.31 1.04 -1.39
CA PHE A 137 -12.57 1.52 -1.95
C PHE A 137 -12.30 2.49 -3.11
N SER A 138 -13.33 2.75 -3.92
CA SER A 138 -13.28 3.66 -5.08
C SER A 138 -13.99 4.99 -4.81
N ASP A 139 -14.90 5.02 -3.84
CA ASP A 139 -15.70 6.18 -3.45
C ASP A 139 -15.72 6.33 -1.92
N THR A 140 -15.66 7.57 -1.45
CA THR A 140 -15.77 7.94 -0.03
C THR A 140 -17.22 8.08 0.45
N SER A 141 -18.21 8.02 -0.46
CA SER A 141 -19.64 8.10 -0.15
C SER A 141 -20.09 7.03 0.86
N ILE A 142 -19.41 5.88 0.89
CA ILE A 142 -19.61 4.81 1.88
C ILE A 142 -19.37 5.29 3.33
N PHE A 143 -18.57 6.34 3.54
CA PHE A 143 -18.30 6.92 4.86
C PHE A 143 -19.24 8.08 5.21
N ASN A 144 -20.07 8.53 4.27
CA ASN A 144 -21.04 9.60 4.49
C ASN A 144 -22.29 9.12 5.28
N GLN A 145 -22.32 7.85 5.68
CA GLN A 145 -23.51 7.20 6.25
C GLN A 145 -23.75 7.49 7.74
N THR A 146 -22.81 8.13 8.44
CA THR A 146 -23.05 8.54 9.84
C THR A 146 -23.34 10.04 9.90
N TRP A 147 -24.58 10.40 10.24
CA TRP A 147 -25.02 11.79 10.53
C TRP A 147 -24.07 12.54 11.48
N THR A 148 -23.27 11.81 12.26
CA THR A 148 -22.28 12.32 13.21
C THR A 148 -20.92 12.70 12.61
N ALA A 149 -20.57 12.31 11.37
CA ALA A 149 -19.25 12.56 10.78
C ALA A 149 -18.92 14.06 10.71
N ASN A 150 -19.91 14.88 10.31
CA ASN A 150 -19.80 16.35 10.29
C ASN A 150 -19.64 16.97 11.69
N SER A 151 -19.90 16.21 12.76
CA SER A 151 -19.78 16.64 14.15
C SER A 151 -18.54 16.07 14.85
N PHE A 152 -17.73 15.22 14.19
CA PHE A 152 -16.57 14.58 14.82
C PHE A 152 -15.53 15.58 15.34
N TRP A 153 -15.38 16.72 14.68
CA TRP A 153 -14.48 17.78 15.12
C TRP A 153 -14.89 18.41 16.47
N LEU A 154 -16.15 18.28 16.88
CA LEU A 154 -16.68 18.74 18.19
C LEU A 154 -16.59 17.67 19.28
N MET A 155 -16.28 16.42 18.93
CA MET A 155 -16.32 15.31 19.90
C MET A 155 -15.02 15.21 20.69
N PRO A 156 -15.08 14.97 22.01
CA PRO A 156 -13.90 14.64 22.80
C PRO A 156 -13.16 13.41 22.26
N SER A 157 -11.82 13.42 22.34
CA SER A 157 -10.95 12.36 21.80
C SER A 157 -11.29 10.95 22.30
N PHE A 158 -11.75 10.79 23.54
CA PHE A 158 -12.15 9.49 24.08
C PHE A 158 -13.42 8.92 23.42
N MET A 159 -14.34 9.78 22.96
CA MET A 159 -15.55 9.35 22.26
C MET A 159 -15.23 8.92 20.83
N LEU A 160 -14.36 9.67 20.15
CA LEU A 160 -13.81 9.27 18.84
C LEU A 160 -13.12 7.91 18.94
N LYS A 161 -12.28 7.73 19.97
CA LYS A 161 -11.65 6.44 20.29
C LYS A 161 -12.68 5.33 20.51
N LYS A 162 -13.79 5.59 21.20
CA LYS A 162 -14.85 4.59 21.44
C LYS A 162 -15.62 4.22 20.17
N ILE A 163 -15.89 5.18 19.28
CA ILE A 163 -16.55 4.91 17.98
C ILE A 163 -15.65 4.02 17.11
N VAL A 164 -14.37 4.37 17.02
CA VAL A 164 -13.37 3.60 16.27
C VAL A 164 -13.19 2.20 16.86
N LEU A 165 -13.10 2.09 18.19
CA LEU A 165 -13.02 0.82 18.90
C LEU A 165 -14.32 -0.02 18.79
N GLY A 166 -15.45 0.62 18.51
CA GLY A 166 -16.74 -0.04 18.26
C GLY A 166 -16.84 -0.71 16.88
N ASN A 167 -16.00 -0.31 15.91
CA ASN A 167 -15.95 -0.91 14.57
C ASN A 167 -15.13 -2.21 14.51
N PHE A 168 -14.51 -2.63 15.61
CA PHE A 168 -13.83 -3.91 15.68
C PHE A 168 -14.85 -5.04 15.75
N SER A 169 -14.62 -6.12 14.99
CA SER A 169 -15.46 -7.31 15.08
C SER A 169 -15.50 -7.81 16.53
N SER A 170 -16.64 -7.69 17.19
CA SER A 170 -16.88 -8.21 18.53
C SER A 170 -17.07 -9.73 18.44
N GLY A 171 -15.96 -10.45 18.35
CA GLY A 171 -15.89 -11.91 18.28
C GLY A 171 -14.46 -12.40 18.58
N PRO A 172 -14.25 -13.71 18.78
CA PRO A 172 -12.91 -14.26 18.99
C PRO A 172 -12.03 -13.99 17.77
N VAL A 173 -10.96 -13.22 17.97
CA VAL A 173 -9.92 -12.95 16.96
C VAL A 173 -8.70 -13.81 17.25
N ASP A 174 -8.08 -14.34 16.20
CA ASP A 174 -6.83 -15.08 16.31
C ASP A 174 -5.71 -14.18 16.89
N PRO A 175 -4.76 -14.71 17.70
CA PRO A 175 -3.71 -13.91 18.33
C PRO A 175 -2.90 -13.06 17.35
N VAL A 176 -2.60 -13.57 16.15
CA VAL A 176 -1.81 -12.83 15.14
C VAL A 176 -2.60 -11.63 14.59
N MET A 177 -3.92 -11.75 14.49
CA MET A 177 -4.80 -10.65 14.10
C MET A 177 -4.92 -9.62 15.23
N ALA A 178 -4.99 -10.06 16.49
CA ALA A 178 -5.01 -9.18 17.65
C ALA A 178 -3.73 -8.34 17.75
N ASP A 179 -2.55 -8.92 17.51
CA ASP A 179 -1.30 -8.17 17.53
C ASP A 179 -1.17 -7.19 16.35
N ALA A 180 -1.69 -7.54 15.16
CA ALA A 180 -1.76 -6.60 14.04
C ALA A 180 -2.68 -5.42 14.34
N ILE A 181 -3.83 -5.68 14.97
CA ILE A 181 -4.75 -4.65 15.45
C ILE A 181 -4.04 -3.74 16.46
N ASP A 182 -3.39 -4.32 17.47
CA ASP A 182 -2.69 -3.56 18.52
C ASP A 182 -1.54 -2.70 17.95
N PHE A 183 -0.79 -3.25 16.99
CA PHE A 183 0.24 -2.51 16.26
C PHE A 183 -0.34 -1.30 15.51
N MET A 184 -1.52 -1.44 14.89
CA MET A 184 -2.19 -0.35 14.17
C MET A 184 -2.87 0.66 15.11
N VAL A 185 -3.47 0.22 16.23
CA VAL A 185 -4.15 1.10 17.20
C VAL A 185 -3.18 2.13 17.80
N ASP A 186 -1.92 1.77 17.96
CA ASP A 186 -0.87 2.69 18.43
C ASP A 186 -0.48 3.77 17.41
N ARG A 187 -0.81 3.58 16.13
CA ARG A 187 -0.38 4.45 15.01
C ARG A 187 -1.41 5.50 14.59
N VAL A 188 -2.66 5.39 15.06
CA VAL A 188 -3.75 6.41 15.20
C VAL A 188 -5.13 5.77 14.97
N PHE A 189 -6.15 6.32 15.62
CA PHE A 189 -7.53 5.85 15.75
C PHE A 189 -8.41 6.03 14.50
N ASP A 190 -8.12 5.35 13.40
CA ASP A 190 -9.17 5.20 12.39
C ASP A 190 -9.11 3.86 11.67
N GLN A 191 -10.15 3.07 11.89
CA GLN A 191 -10.42 1.82 11.20
C GLN A 191 -11.87 1.83 10.76
N SER A 192 -12.09 2.05 9.47
CA SER A 192 -13.35 1.69 8.84
C SER A 192 -13.25 0.24 8.39
N ALA A 193 -14.05 -0.64 8.99
CA ALA A 193 -14.29 -1.94 8.40
C ALA A 193 -14.98 -1.70 7.04
N LEU A 194 -14.33 -2.12 5.94
CA LEU A 194 -14.95 -1.97 4.62
C LEU A 194 -16.14 -2.88 4.49
N SER A 195 -17.27 -2.29 4.12
CA SER A 195 -18.51 -3.01 3.91
C SER A 195 -18.41 -3.95 2.70
N THR A 196 -19.27 -4.96 2.65
CA THR A 196 -19.31 -5.91 1.53
C THR A 196 -19.66 -5.20 0.22
N GLU A 197 -20.52 -4.18 0.30
CA GLU A 197 -20.97 -3.36 -0.82
C GLU A 197 -19.80 -2.61 -1.46
N ALA A 198 -18.92 -2.00 -0.65
CA ALA A 198 -17.72 -1.32 -1.16
C ALA A 198 -16.79 -2.29 -1.92
N LYS A 199 -16.71 -3.55 -1.49
CA LYS A 199 -15.92 -4.58 -2.18
C LYS A 199 -16.56 -4.99 -3.51
N GLU A 200 -17.88 -5.12 -3.57
CA GLU A 200 -18.59 -5.45 -4.80
C GLU A 200 -18.50 -4.34 -5.84
N GLU A 201 -18.57 -3.08 -5.43
CA GLU A 201 -18.38 -1.94 -6.32
C GLU A 201 -16.98 -1.93 -6.94
N MET A 202 -15.95 -2.22 -6.15
CA MET A 202 -14.59 -2.40 -6.65
C MET A 202 -14.50 -3.49 -7.73
N TYR A 203 -15.21 -4.61 -7.55
CA TYR A 203 -15.23 -5.68 -8.55
C TYR A 203 -15.95 -5.28 -9.84
N LYS A 204 -16.97 -4.43 -9.76
CA LYS A 204 -17.66 -3.89 -10.94
C LYS A 204 -16.78 -2.93 -11.73
N LEU A 205 -16.00 -2.10 -11.04
CA LEU A 205 -15.10 -1.12 -11.66
C LEU A 205 -13.88 -1.76 -12.33
N TYR A 206 -13.38 -2.87 -11.78
CA TYR A 206 -12.23 -3.59 -12.32
C TYR A 206 -12.60 -5.04 -12.69
N PRO A 207 -13.42 -5.26 -13.73
CA PRO A 207 -13.93 -6.59 -14.06
C PRO A 207 -12.82 -7.59 -14.41
N ASN A 208 -11.73 -7.09 -15.01
CA ASN A 208 -10.56 -7.87 -15.44
C ASN A 208 -9.46 -7.99 -14.38
N ALA A 209 -9.64 -7.41 -13.18
CA ALA A 209 -8.62 -7.50 -12.14
C ALA A 209 -8.53 -8.93 -11.58
N ARG A 210 -7.29 -9.39 -11.38
CA ARG A 210 -7.02 -10.62 -10.64
C ARG A 210 -7.42 -10.43 -9.18
N ARG A 211 -8.10 -11.42 -8.60
CA ARG A 211 -8.65 -11.34 -7.25
C ARG A 211 -7.94 -12.35 -6.36
N ALA A 212 -7.44 -11.87 -5.23
CA ALA A 212 -6.89 -12.69 -4.17
C ALA A 212 -7.80 -12.57 -2.94
N HIS A 213 -8.40 -13.69 -2.51
CA HIS A 213 -9.24 -13.74 -1.33
C HIS A 213 -8.50 -14.50 -0.22
N LEU A 214 -8.10 -13.80 0.84
CA LEU A 214 -7.52 -14.42 2.03
C LEU A 214 -8.65 -14.88 2.96
N LYS A 215 -8.63 -16.17 3.35
CA LYS A 215 -9.64 -16.76 4.25
C LYS A 215 -9.65 -16.12 5.64
N THR A 216 -8.51 -15.57 6.06
CA THR A 216 -8.31 -14.93 7.37
C THR A 216 -7.42 -13.69 7.21
N GLY A 217 -7.38 -12.81 8.21
CA GLY A 217 -6.49 -11.65 8.23
C GLY A 217 -7.18 -10.28 8.32
N GLY A 218 -8.50 -10.24 8.16
CA GLY A 218 -9.31 -9.04 8.41
C GLY A 218 -8.84 -7.81 7.62
N ASN A 219 -8.76 -6.65 8.28
CA ASN A 219 -8.43 -5.38 7.66
C ASN A 219 -6.93 -5.20 7.34
N PHE A 220 -6.05 -5.93 8.03
CA PHE A 220 -4.58 -5.75 7.95
C PHE A 220 -3.84 -7.02 7.53
N PRO A 221 -4.22 -7.65 6.40
CA PRO A 221 -3.60 -8.91 5.98
C PRO A 221 -2.09 -8.74 5.71
N TYR A 222 -1.61 -7.54 5.38
CA TYR A 222 -0.19 -7.25 5.21
C TYR A 222 0.62 -7.38 6.51
N LEU A 223 -0.02 -7.29 7.69
CA LEU A 223 0.62 -7.54 8.98
C LEU A 223 0.43 -8.99 9.44
N CYS A 224 -0.81 -9.46 9.48
CA CYS A 224 -1.15 -10.76 10.10
C CYS A 224 -1.07 -11.97 9.15
N ARG A 225 -1.05 -11.73 7.84
CA ARG A 225 -0.90 -12.73 6.76
C ARG A 225 0.15 -12.26 5.73
N SER A 226 1.20 -11.63 6.24
CA SER A 226 2.26 -11.00 5.43
C SER A 226 2.85 -11.92 4.37
N ALA A 227 3.10 -13.20 4.68
CA ALA A 227 3.64 -14.17 3.72
C ALA A 227 2.71 -14.38 2.50
N GLU A 228 1.41 -14.54 2.72
CA GLU A 228 0.43 -14.67 1.63
C GLU A 228 0.33 -13.37 0.82
N VAL A 229 0.31 -12.21 1.48
CA VAL A 229 0.30 -10.91 0.79
C VAL A 229 1.55 -10.74 -0.06
N ASN A 230 2.73 -11.06 0.46
CA ASN A 230 4.00 -10.96 -0.26
C ASN A 230 4.02 -11.88 -1.49
N LEU A 231 3.48 -13.09 -1.36
CA LEU A 231 3.32 -14.02 -2.48
C LEU A 231 2.42 -13.43 -3.58
N TYR A 232 1.26 -12.87 -3.22
CA TYR A 232 0.37 -12.24 -4.22
C TYR A 232 1.01 -11.02 -4.89
N VAL A 233 1.77 -10.22 -4.13
CA VAL A 233 2.57 -9.12 -4.69
C VAL A 233 3.59 -9.65 -5.69
N GLN A 234 4.33 -10.71 -5.34
CA GLN A 234 5.31 -11.32 -6.25
C GLN A 234 4.64 -11.83 -7.52
N ILE A 235 3.57 -12.62 -7.40
CA ILE A 235 2.80 -13.16 -8.54
C ILE A 235 2.30 -12.04 -9.46
N HIS A 236 1.83 -10.93 -8.89
CA HIS A 236 1.42 -9.76 -9.67
C HIS A 236 2.60 -9.15 -10.43
N LEU A 237 3.79 -9.08 -9.81
CA LEU A 237 4.97 -8.47 -10.41
C LEU A 237 5.72 -9.38 -11.40
N LEU A 238 5.52 -10.70 -11.34
CA LEU A 238 6.13 -11.66 -12.29
C LEU A 238 5.89 -11.26 -13.74
N GLN A 239 4.72 -10.68 -14.03
CA GLN A 239 4.36 -10.28 -15.39
C GLN A 239 5.26 -9.17 -15.98
N PHE A 240 6.05 -8.48 -15.16
CA PHE A 240 6.93 -7.38 -15.59
C PHE A 240 8.42 -7.75 -15.56
N HIS A 241 8.77 -8.96 -15.12
CA HIS A 241 10.15 -9.44 -15.06
C HIS A 241 10.82 -9.42 -16.44
N GLY A 242 12.11 -9.10 -16.49
CA GLY A 242 12.86 -8.95 -17.74
C GLY A 242 12.53 -7.70 -18.56
N THR A 243 11.55 -6.89 -18.16
CA THR A 243 11.23 -5.62 -18.81
C THR A 243 11.92 -4.44 -18.12
N LYS A 244 11.99 -3.28 -18.78
CA LYS A 244 12.48 -2.03 -18.17
C LYS A 244 11.65 -1.52 -16.99
N TYR A 245 10.45 -2.08 -16.79
CA TYR A 245 9.55 -1.74 -15.69
C TYR A 245 9.59 -2.77 -14.56
N ALA A 246 10.49 -3.75 -14.61
CA ALA A 246 10.67 -4.69 -13.52
C ALA A 246 11.08 -3.96 -12.22
N ALA A 247 10.38 -4.28 -11.13
CA ALA A 247 10.73 -3.81 -9.79
C ALA A 247 11.83 -4.64 -9.11
N ILE A 248 12.34 -5.67 -9.78
CA ILE A 248 13.34 -6.64 -9.28
C ILE A 248 14.68 -6.47 -10.01
N ASP A 249 15.78 -6.80 -9.33
CA ASP A 249 17.10 -6.83 -9.95
C ASP A 249 17.13 -7.87 -11.09
N PRO A 250 17.60 -7.52 -12.31
CA PRO A 250 17.68 -8.48 -13.42
C PRO A 250 18.48 -9.75 -13.11
N SER A 251 19.47 -9.68 -12.22
CA SER A 251 20.27 -10.85 -11.81
C SER A 251 19.51 -11.85 -10.94
N MET A 252 18.37 -11.45 -10.39
CA MET A 252 17.51 -12.26 -9.52
C MET A 252 16.36 -12.93 -10.26
N VAL A 253 16.20 -12.68 -11.56
CA VAL A 253 15.15 -13.27 -12.41
C VAL A 253 15.66 -14.58 -13.02
N SER A 254 14.87 -15.65 -12.94
CA SER A 254 15.27 -16.95 -13.50
C SER A 254 15.18 -16.97 -15.03
N ALA A 255 15.95 -17.89 -15.66
CA ALA A 255 15.87 -18.08 -17.11
C ALA A 255 14.47 -18.51 -17.56
N GLU A 256 13.80 -19.35 -16.77
CA GLU A 256 12.44 -19.85 -17.02
C GLU A 256 11.41 -18.70 -16.99
N GLU A 257 11.53 -17.79 -16.02
CA GLU A 257 10.68 -16.60 -15.92
C GLU A 257 10.85 -15.70 -17.15
N LEU A 258 12.08 -15.54 -17.64
CA LEU A 258 12.37 -14.78 -18.86
C LEU A 258 11.81 -15.43 -20.12
N GLU A 259 11.80 -16.76 -20.21
CA GLU A 259 11.24 -17.50 -21.34
C GLU A 259 9.72 -17.39 -21.41
N VAL A 260 9.03 -17.53 -20.27
CA VAL A 260 7.58 -17.32 -20.19
C VAL A 260 7.20 -15.91 -20.63
N GLN A 261 8.02 -14.91 -20.30
CA GLN A 261 7.80 -13.53 -20.72
C GLN A 261 7.94 -13.32 -22.24
N LYS A 262 8.95 -13.95 -22.85
CA LYS A 262 9.11 -13.89 -24.32
C LYS A 262 7.89 -14.48 -25.02
N GLY A 263 7.35 -15.59 -24.51
CA GLY A 263 6.13 -16.21 -25.05
C GLY A 263 4.89 -15.32 -24.93
N ASN A 264 4.70 -14.65 -23.79
CA ASN A 264 3.57 -13.74 -23.60
C ASN A 264 3.69 -12.48 -24.48
N LEU A 265 4.89 -11.94 -24.66
CA LEU A 265 5.13 -10.80 -25.53
C LEU A 265 4.84 -11.12 -27.01
N SER A 266 5.23 -12.31 -27.49
CA SER A 266 4.91 -12.74 -28.87
C SER A 266 3.40 -12.88 -29.11
N ILE A 267 2.66 -13.43 -28.14
CA ILE A 267 1.20 -13.58 -28.25
C ILE A 267 0.51 -12.20 -28.27
N SER A 268 0.95 -11.28 -27.42
CA SER A 268 0.37 -9.92 -27.36
C SER A 268 0.65 -9.06 -28.60
N GLN A 269 1.68 -9.39 -29.38
CA GLN A 269 2.00 -8.72 -30.65
C GLN A 269 1.23 -9.30 -31.85
N GLU A 270 0.75 -10.54 -31.76
CA GLU A 270 -0.11 -11.16 -32.78
C GLU A 270 -1.59 -10.78 -32.62
N GLU A 271 -2.00 -10.28 -31.44
CA GLU A 271 -3.37 -9.83 -31.15
C GLU A 271 -3.60 -8.31 -31.37
N GLN A 272 -2.63 -7.57 -31.94
CA GLN A 272 -2.74 -6.15 -32.35
C GLN A 272 -2.72 -6.00 -33.86
#